data_AF-A0A831M4G3-F1
#
_entry.id   AF-A0A831M4G3-F1
#
_cell.length_a   1.000
_cell.length_b   1.000
_cell.length_c   1.000
_cell.angle_alpha   90.00
_cell.angle_beta   90.00
_cell.angle_gamma   90.00
#
_symmetry.space_group_name_H-M   'P 1'
#
loop_
_entity.id
_entity.type
_entity.pdbx_description
1 polymer ?
#
loop_
_entity_poly.entity_id
_entity_poly.type
_entity_poly.pdbx_seq_one_letter_code
_entity_poly.pdbx_strand_id
1 'polypeptide(L)'
;WDPFPVAEIVARDAATGAELARTTTTAQTSDEINCVKCHGQTIGDVEIGSVLQEHDDGHETTFVEDGLPVFCAACHGSPGLGRPGAGSANKTLSYAIHIQHYAQDIGCYDCHPGAETKANRSTAHTSTDGDCAMCHGDLTNVASTIAYGRVPWTNEPRCVDCHTFVAEVDTGAALYVDGAGHGGMACPACHGPAHAQVPSNQASDNAQAESYQAKPLALGSCRVCHSRSKGGGLIGIVGAHGGAQQTSCAVCHTGPIRTTNPYEFPHRFQIRNR
;
A
#
# COMPACT_ATOMS: atom_id res chain seq x y z
N TRP A 1 20.13 4.73 11.65
CA TRP A 1 19.52 4.26 10.38
C TRP A 1 18.20 4.99 10.25
N ASP A 2 17.86 5.44 9.04
CA ASP A 2 16.59 6.11 8.76
C ASP A 2 15.69 5.12 7.99
N PRO A 3 14.56 4.65 8.56
CA PRO A 3 13.64 3.74 7.87
C PRO A 3 12.95 4.36 6.66
N PHE A 4 12.98 5.70 6.52
CA PHE A 4 12.23 6.44 5.50
C PHE A 4 13.15 7.28 4.61
N PRO A 5 14.10 6.65 3.88
CA PRO A 5 14.99 7.38 3.00
C PRO A 5 14.18 8.17 1.96
N VAL A 6 14.53 9.44 1.80
CA VAL A 6 13.81 10.36 0.92
C VAL A 6 14.59 10.56 -0.38
N ALA A 7 13.89 10.46 -1.51
CA ALA A 7 14.42 10.77 -2.82
C ALA A 7 13.80 12.05 -3.36
N GLU A 8 14.63 12.88 -3.99
CA GLU A 8 14.18 13.99 -4.82
C GLU A 8 14.11 13.54 -6.27
N ILE A 9 12.97 13.77 -6.90
CA ILE A 9 12.74 13.46 -8.31
C ILE A 9 12.55 14.76 -9.07
N VAL A 10 13.38 14.98 -10.08
CA VAL A 10 13.34 16.17 -10.95
C VAL A 10 13.08 15.74 -12.38
N ALA A 11 11.95 16.19 -12.94
CA ALA A 11 11.65 16.03 -14.35
C ALA A 11 12.23 17.22 -15.14
N ARG A 12 12.96 16.93 -16.21
CA ARG A 12 13.56 17.94 -17.09
C ARG A 12 13.11 17.75 -18.53
N ASP A 13 12.98 18.86 -19.24
CA ASP A 13 12.77 18.86 -20.68
C ASP A 13 14.01 18.29 -21.38
N ALA A 14 13.81 17.29 -22.23
CA ALA A 14 14.92 16.55 -22.84
C ALA A 14 15.73 17.39 -23.84
N ALA A 15 15.12 18.41 -24.46
CA ALA A 15 15.77 19.22 -25.48
C ALA A 15 16.55 20.40 -24.86
N THR A 16 16.02 21.01 -23.81
CA THR A 16 16.54 22.24 -23.21
C THR A 16 17.22 22.03 -21.87
N GLY A 17 16.99 20.90 -21.20
CA GLY A 17 17.44 20.63 -19.83
C GLY A 17 16.69 21.44 -18.75
N ALA A 18 15.69 22.25 -19.17
CA ALA A 18 14.88 23.04 -18.27
C ALA A 18 14.11 22.15 -17.30
N GLU A 19 14.04 22.55 -16.04
CA GLU A 19 13.25 21.84 -15.04
C GLU A 19 11.75 22.04 -15.30
N LEU A 20 11.00 20.95 -15.38
CA LEU A 20 9.56 20.93 -15.61
C LEU A 20 8.78 20.73 -14.32
N ALA A 21 9.27 19.85 -13.46
CA ALA A 21 8.65 19.54 -12.17
C ALA A 21 9.68 18.95 -11.21
N ARG A 22 9.39 19.08 -9.92
CA ARG A 22 10.18 18.53 -8.81
C ARG A 22 9.24 18.02 -7.75
N THR A 23 9.52 16.84 -7.22
CA THR A 23 8.82 16.28 -6.09
C THR A 23 9.79 15.56 -5.17
N THR A 24 9.36 15.38 -3.92
CA THR A 24 10.09 14.67 -2.88
C THR A 24 9.22 13.50 -2.43
N THR A 25 9.78 12.30 -2.36
CA THR A 25 9.03 11.10 -2.00
C THR A 25 9.86 10.18 -1.13
N THR A 26 9.21 9.54 -0.15
CA THR A 26 9.82 8.49 0.66
C THR A 26 9.96 7.22 -0.18
N ALA A 27 11.16 6.66 -0.27
CA ALA A 27 11.35 5.34 -0.83
C ALA A 27 10.74 4.28 0.10
N GLN A 28 9.97 3.36 -0.46
CA GLN A 28 9.40 2.25 0.30
C GLN A 28 10.55 1.33 0.74
N THR A 29 10.72 1.15 2.04
CA THR A 29 11.64 0.17 2.62
C THR A 29 10.80 -1.02 3.08
N SER A 30 11.29 -2.23 2.78
CA SER A 30 10.71 -3.48 3.30
C SER A 30 11.70 -4.21 4.22
N ASP A 31 12.71 -3.48 4.69
CA ASP A 31 13.90 -4.03 5.33
C ASP A 31 13.73 -4.05 6.85
N GLU A 32 12.88 -4.93 7.37
CA GLU A 32 12.77 -5.16 8.82
C GLU A 32 11.99 -6.44 9.16
N ILE A 33 12.11 -7.50 8.35
CA ILE A 33 11.66 -8.83 8.78
C ILE A 33 12.62 -9.36 9.85
N ASN A 34 12.10 -9.73 11.03
CA ASN A 34 12.93 -10.12 12.17
C ASN A 34 12.57 -11.52 12.71
N CYS A 35 12.95 -12.56 11.97
CA CYS A 35 12.74 -13.96 12.40
C CYS A 35 13.49 -14.28 13.70
N VAL A 36 14.62 -13.62 13.95
CA VAL A 36 15.43 -13.79 15.16
C VAL A 36 14.83 -13.11 16.38
N LYS A 37 13.61 -12.56 16.28
CA LYS A 37 12.78 -12.24 17.45
C LYS A 37 12.32 -13.51 18.17
N CYS A 38 12.12 -14.61 17.44
CA CYS A 38 11.64 -15.87 18.01
C CYS A 38 12.51 -17.08 17.70
N HIS A 39 13.08 -17.19 16.49
CA HIS A 39 13.90 -18.34 16.10
C HIS A 39 15.34 -18.22 16.61
N GLY A 40 15.93 -19.38 16.93
CA GLY A 40 17.32 -19.49 17.38
C GLY A 40 17.54 -19.00 18.82
N GLN A 41 16.49 -19.00 19.65
CA GLN A 41 16.56 -18.57 21.04
C GLN A 41 15.51 -19.29 21.90
N THR A 42 15.61 -19.11 23.22
CA THR A 42 14.61 -19.60 24.18
C THR A 42 13.60 -18.51 24.50
N ILE A 43 12.30 -18.78 24.31
CA ILE A 43 11.20 -17.91 24.74
C ILE A 43 10.48 -18.58 25.92
N GLY A 44 10.59 -17.96 27.10
CA GLY A 44 10.09 -18.59 28.33
C GLY A 44 10.90 -19.85 28.66
N ASP A 45 10.23 -21.00 28.65
CA ASP A 45 10.79 -22.33 28.87
C ASP A 45 10.90 -23.18 27.58
N VAL A 46 10.56 -22.58 26.41
CA VAL A 46 10.60 -23.26 25.12
C VAL A 46 11.83 -22.83 24.33
N GLU A 47 12.67 -23.81 23.97
CA GLU A 47 13.75 -23.61 23.00
C GLU A 47 13.18 -23.69 21.58
N ILE A 48 13.41 -22.63 20.79
CA ILE A 48 12.98 -22.55 19.39
C ILE A 48 14.22 -22.57 18.51
N GLY A 49 14.30 -23.54 17.62
CA GLY A 49 15.41 -23.69 16.68
C GLY A 49 15.52 -22.49 15.74
N SER A 50 16.69 -22.36 15.11
CA SER A 50 16.83 -21.39 14.02
C SER A 50 15.84 -21.72 12.89
N VAL A 51 15.48 -20.74 12.04
CA VAL A 51 14.56 -20.99 10.91
C VAL A 51 15.04 -22.15 10.03
N LEU A 52 16.36 -22.27 9.82
CA LEU A 52 16.93 -23.34 9.01
C LEU A 52 16.88 -24.69 9.73
N GLN A 53 17.09 -24.71 11.05
CA GLN A 53 16.96 -25.93 11.85
C GLN A 53 15.51 -26.45 11.85
N GLU A 54 14.55 -25.57 12.11
CA GLU A 54 13.12 -25.91 12.05
C GLU A 54 12.71 -26.39 10.65
N HIS A 55 13.32 -25.81 9.61
CA HIS A 55 13.10 -26.27 8.24
C HIS A 55 13.70 -27.66 7.99
N ASP A 56 14.93 -27.93 8.41
CA ASP A 56 15.59 -29.24 8.29
C ASP A 56 14.88 -30.32 9.14
N ASP A 57 14.32 -29.96 10.29
CA ASP A 57 13.58 -30.90 11.15
C ASP A 57 12.20 -31.24 10.54
N GLY A 58 11.56 -30.27 9.88
CA GLY A 58 10.24 -30.43 9.26
C GLY A 58 10.27 -30.96 7.82
N HIS A 59 11.42 -30.89 7.15
CA HIS A 59 11.57 -31.16 5.72
C HIS A 59 12.90 -31.85 5.42
N GLU A 60 13.00 -32.57 4.30
CA GLU A 60 14.22 -33.28 3.89
C GLU A 60 15.29 -32.32 3.33
N THR A 61 15.75 -31.37 4.16
CA THR A 61 16.84 -30.43 3.84
C THR A 61 18.01 -30.55 4.81
N THR A 62 19.16 -29.99 4.43
CA THR A 62 20.44 -30.06 5.16
C THR A 62 21.07 -28.69 5.36
N PHE A 63 20.26 -27.63 5.41
CA PHE A 63 20.75 -26.25 5.36
C PHE A 63 21.69 -25.88 6.51
N VAL A 64 21.43 -26.41 7.70
CA VAL A 64 22.29 -26.19 8.87
C VAL A 64 23.67 -26.83 8.67
N GLU A 65 23.72 -28.06 8.13
CA GLU A 65 24.97 -28.75 7.83
C GLU A 65 25.73 -28.06 6.68
N ASP A 66 25.00 -27.62 5.65
CA ASP A 66 25.58 -26.93 4.50
C ASP A 66 26.24 -25.60 4.90
N GLY A 67 25.70 -24.91 5.92
CA GLY A 67 26.28 -23.68 6.47
C GLY A 67 26.25 -22.48 5.52
N LEU A 68 25.39 -22.52 4.50
CA LEU A 68 25.27 -21.48 3.48
C LEU A 68 24.01 -20.61 3.68
N PRO A 69 24.06 -19.31 3.35
CA PRO A 69 22.86 -18.48 3.31
C PRO A 69 21.83 -19.03 2.32
N VAL A 70 20.59 -19.23 2.80
CA VAL A 70 19.48 -19.74 1.98
C VAL A 70 18.61 -18.58 1.53
N PHE A 71 18.46 -18.42 0.22
CA PHE A 71 17.43 -17.54 -0.32
C PHE A 71 16.11 -18.30 -0.43
N CYS A 72 15.22 -18.15 0.55
CA CYS A 72 13.97 -18.93 0.66
C CYS A 72 13.13 -18.88 -0.64
N ALA A 73 13.12 -17.71 -1.29
CA ALA A 73 12.36 -17.54 -2.53
C ALA A 73 12.93 -18.33 -3.73
N ALA A 74 14.12 -18.92 -3.61
CA ALA A 74 14.67 -19.83 -4.61
C ALA A 74 13.80 -21.09 -4.78
N CYS A 75 13.22 -21.59 -3.70
CA CYS A 75 12.31 -22.74 -3.72
C CYS A 75 10.83 -22.33 -3.57
N HIS A 76 10.56 -21.32 -2.77
CA HIS A 76 9.20 -20.82 -2.52
C HIS A 76 8.89 -19.58 -3.36
N GLY A 77 8.07 -19.69 -4.41
CA GLY A 77 7.80 -18.56 -5.29
C GLY A 77 7.27 -17.31 -4.56
N SER A 78 7.73 -16.13 -4.95
CA SER A 78 7.28 -14.83 -4.45
C SER A 78 7.22 -13.83 -5.61
N PRO A 79 6.02 -13.49 -6.13
CA PRO A 79 5.89 -12.54 -7.23
C PRO A 79 6.52 -11.18 -6.94
N GLY A 80 6.43 -10.69 -5.69
CA GLY A 80 7.08 -9.44 -5.26
C GLY A 80 8.61 -9.45 -5.34
N LEU A 81 9.24 -10.63 -5.42
CA LEU A 81 10.68 -10.80 -5.63
C LEU A 81 11.02 -11.28 -7.06
N GLY A 82 10.08 -11.13 -8.01
CA GLY A 82 10.26 -11.56 -9.39
C GLY A 82 10.25 -13.08 -9.59
N ARG A 83 9.68 -13.84 -8.65
CA ARG A 83 9.60 -15.30 -8.70
C ARG A 83 8.13 -15.76 -8.70
N PRO A 84 7.44 -15.72 -9.84
CA PRO A 84 6.02 -16.02 -9.89
C PRO A 84 5.71 -17.50 -9.60
N GLY A 85 4.44 -17.77 -9.30
CA GLY A 85 3.95 -19.12 -9.04
C GLY A 85 4.39 -19.69 -7.68
N ALA A 86 4.19 -20.99 -7.49
CA ALA A 86 4.46 -21.67 -6.22
C ALA A 86 5.93 -22.09 -6.03
N GLY A 87 6.80 -21.90 -7.05
CA GLY A 87 8.19 -22.36 -7.03
C GLY A 87 8.34 -23.89 -7.03
N SER A 88 9.57 -24.38 -6.81
CA SER A 88 9.87 -25.82 -6.77
C SER A 88 9.32 -26.51 -5.52
N ALA A 89 9.10 -25.76 -4.44
CA ALA A 89 8.51 -26.27 -3.20
C ALA A 89 6.97 -26.40 -3.25
N ASN A 90 6.34 -26.07 -4.39
CA ASN A 90 4.89 -26.07 -4.57
C ASN A 90 4.14 -25.26 -3.49
N LYS A 91 4.77 -24.19 -2.98
CA LYS A 91 4.22 -23.24 -2.01
C LYS A 91 4.85 -21.87 -2.23
N THR A 92 4.05 -20.82 -2.32
CA THR A 92 4.59 -19.45 -2.31
C THR A 92 5.27 -19.16 -0.96
N LEU A 93 6.24 -18.25 -0.94
CA LEU A 93 6.96 -17.88 0.29
C LEU A 93 6.00 -17.33 1.34
N SER A 94 5.06 -16.50 0.91
CA SER A 94 4.01 -15.97 1.79
C SER A 94 3.18 -17.11 2.39
N TYR A 95 2.76 -18.11 1.60
CA TYR A 95 2.00 -19.24 2.16
C TYR A 95 2.82 -20.04 3.18
N ALA A 96 4.07 -20.38 2.84
CA ALA A 96 4.95 -21.17 3.71
C ALA A 96 5.16 -20.52 5.09
N ILE A 97 5.29 -19.19 5.13
CA ILE A 97 5.42 -18.45 6.40
C ILE A 97 4.07 -18.41 7.13
N HIS A 98 2.99 -17.96 6.47
CA HIS A 98 1.71 -17.77 7.17
C HIS A 98 1.10 -19.08 7.69
N ILE A 99 1.23 -20.19 6.95
CA ILE A 99 0.69 -21.49 7.39
C ILE A 99 1.45 -22.09 8.57
N GLN A 100 2.71 -21.70 8.79
CA GLN A 100 3.45 -22.17 9.96
C GLN A 100 3.11 -21.35 11.22
N HIS A 101 2.66 -20.10 11.04
CA HIS A 101 2.48 -19.15 12.13
C HIS A 101 1.00 -18.82 12.43
N TYR A 102 0.03 -19.35 11.68
CA TYR A 102 -1.38 -18.95 11.81
C TYR A 102 -1.99 -19.14 13.21
N ALA A 103 -1.46 -20.10 13.98
CA ALA A 103 -1.93 -20.42 15.34
C ALA A 103 -1.07 -19.80 16.45
N GLN A 104 -0.06 -18.99 16.10
CA GLN A 104 0.84 -18.36 17.06
C GLN A 104 0.28 -17.01 17.51
N ASP A 105 0.56 -16.64 18.76
CA ASP A 105 0.20 -15.32 19.31
C ASP A 105 1.24 -14.27 18.89
N ILE A 106 1.24 -13.92 17.60
CA ILE A 106 2.17 -12.94 17.00
C ILE A 106 1.43 -11.91 16.14
N GLY A 107 2.00 -10.71 16.02
CA GLY A 107 1.45 -9.61 15.24
C GLY A 107 2.02 -9.50 13.82
N CYS A 108 1.35 -8.77 12.94
CA CYS A 108 1.80 -8.55 11.56
C CYS A 108 3.22 -7.92 11.50
N TYR A 109 3.50 -6.96 12.37
CA TYR A 109 4.81 -6.28 12.45
C TYR A 109 5.93 -7.11 13.08
N ASP A 110 5.66 -8.34 13.49
CA ASP A 110 6.74 -9.26 13.89
C ASP A 110 7.46 -9.84 12.66
N CYS A 111 6.83 -9.78 11.48
CA CYS A 111 7.38 -10.31 10.23
C CYS A 111 7.38 -9.29 9.08
N HIS A 112 6.36 -8.44 8.99
CA HIS A 112 6.31 -7.33 8.03
C HIS A 112 7.07 -6.12 8.58
N PRO A 113 7.49 -5.14 7.74
CA PRO A 113 8.46 -4.11 8.10
C PRO A 113 8.14 -3.47 9.46
N GLY A 114 8.95 -3.88 10.44
CA GLY A 114 8.62 -4.11 11.84
C GLY A 114 8.26 -2.90 12.70
N ALA A 115 8.74 -2.90 13.93
CA ALA A 115 8.31 -1.96 14.96
C ALA A 115 8.70 -0.52 14.65
N GLU A 116 9.76 -0.31 13.87
CA GLU A 116 10.25 1.02 13.50
C GLU A 116 9.68 1.49 12.17
N THR A 117 9.81 0.68 11.11
CA THR A 117 9.40 1.07 9.74
C THR A 117 7.90 1.23 9.62
N LYS A 118 7.11 0.38 10.32
CA LYS A 118 5.64 0.38 10.30
C LYS A 118 5.07 0.71 8.93
N ALA A 119 5.24 -0.21 7.99
CA ALA A 119 4.96 0.03 6.56
C ALA A 119 3.60 0.70 6.30
N ASN A 120 2.57 0.35 7.08
CA ASN A 120 1.28 1.03 7.06
C ASN A 120 1.26 2.22 8.01
N ARG A 121 1.21 3.41 7.42
CA ARG A 121 1.35 4.71 8.06
C ARG A 121 0.39 5.77 7.53
N SER A 122 -0.58 5.38 6.70
CA SER A 122 -1.68 6.29 6.34
C SER A 122 -2.57 6.53 7.55
N THR A 123 -2.81 7.79 7.93
CA THR A 123 -3.54 8.12 9.18
C THR A 123 -4.90 7.42 9.25
N ALA A 124 -5.67 7.40 8.15
CA ALA A 124 -6.96 6.74 8.10
C ALA A 124 -6.85 5.21 8.18
N HIS A 125 -5.84 4.63 7.54
CA HIS A 125 -5.63 3.17 7.46
C HIS A 125 -4.67 2.64 8.53
N THR A 126 -4.40 3.42 9.57
CA THR A 126 -3.79 2.94 10.82
C THR A 126 -4.77 2.96 11.99
N SER A 127 -6.01 3.39 11.74
CA SER A 127 -7.09 3.35 12.70
C SER A 127 -7.70 1.95 12.76
N THR A 128 -8.55 1.70 13.77
CA THR A 128 -9.24 0.40 13.96
C THR A 128 -10.01 -0.08 12.73
N ASP A 129 -10.45 0.85 11.88
CA ASP A 129 -11.37 0.56 10.77
C ASP A 129 -10.62 0.45 9.43
N GLY A 130 -9.28 0.49 9.45
CA GLY A 130 -8.45 0.41 8.26
C GLY A 130 -7.09 -0.25 8.48
N ASP A 131 -6.90 -0.93 9.61
CA ASP A 131 -5.64 -1.60 9.92
C ASP A 131 -5.33 -2.81 9.01
N CYS A 132 -4.19 -3.46 9.25
CA CYS A 132 -3.74 -4.59 8.45
C CYS A 132 -4.78 -5.71 8.38
N ALA A 133 -5.43 -6.03 9.52
CA ALA A 133 -6.38 -7.13 9.60
C ALA A 133 -7.72 -6.77 8.94
N MET A 134 -8.12 -5.50 8.98
CA MET A 134 -9.31 -5.06 8.26
C MET A 134 -9.19 -5.21 6.74
N CYS A 135 -7.99 -5.00 6.17
CA CYS A 135 -7.78 -5.16 4.73
C CYS A 135 -7.35 -6.59 4.34
N HIS A 136 -6.37 -7.17 5.04
CA HIS A 136 -5.77 -8.45 4.67
C HIS A 136 -6.32 -9.65 5.46
N GLY A 137 -7.01 -9.41 6.58
CA GLY A 137 -7.39 -10.41 7.56
C GLY A 137 -6.27 -10.78 8.54
N ASP A 138 -6.60 -11.64 9.50
CA ASP A 138 -5.61 -12.23 10.40
C ASP A 138 -4.69 -13.24 9.68
N LEU A 139 -3.69 -13.78 10.39
CA LEU A 139 -2.75 -14.75 9.83
C LEU A 139 -3.45 -16.00 9.26
N THR A 140 -4.55 -16.43 9.88
CA THR A 140 -5.35 -17.57 9.41
C THR A 140 -6.06 -17.23 8.09
N ASN A 141 -6.64 -16.03 7.97
CA ASN A 141 -7.25 -15.56 6.74
C ASN A 141 -6.22 -15.43 5.61
N VAL A 142 -5.04 -14.88 5.89
CA VAL A 142 -3.98 -14.78 4.88
C VAL A 142 -3.55 -16.18 4.41
N ALA A 143 -3.25 -17.10 5.32
CA ALA A 143 -2.85 -18.47 4.97
C ALA A 143 -3.95 -19.19 4.16
N SER A 144 -5.20 -19.12 4.63
CA SER A 144 -6.33 -19.82 4.00
C SER A 144 -6.67 -19.25 2.62
N THR A 145 -6.74 -17.92 2.47
CA THR A 145 -7.04 -17.30 1.18
C THR A 145 -5.99 -17.68 0.12
N ILE A 146 -4.71 -17.79 0.50
CA ILE A 146 -3.66 -18.26 -0.40
C ILE A 146 -3.86 -19.74 -0.74
N ALA A 147 -4.21 -20.58 0.23
CA ALA A 147 -4.53 -22.00 -0.02
C ALA A 147 -5.71 -22.19 -0.99
N TYR A 148 -6.67 -21.25 -1.00
CA TYR A 148 -7.83 -21.24 -1.90
C TYR A 148 -7.62 -20.44 -3.21
N GLY A 149 -6.38 -20.04 -3.51
CA GLY A 149 -6.01 -19.50 -4.82
C GLY A 149 -5.69 -18.01 -4.88
N ARG A 150 -5.71 -17.26 -3.75
CA ARG A 150 -5.14 -15.91 -3.71
C ARG A 150 -3.64 -15.98 -4.04
N VAL A 151 -3.20 -15.22 -5.02
CA VAL A 151 -1.76 -15.08 -5.35
C VAL A 151 -1.19 -13.88 -4.60
N PRO A 152 -0.25 -14.05 -3.64
CA PRO A 152 0.36 -12.95 -2.91
C PRO A 152 1.06 -11.96 -3.85
N TRP A 153 1.00 -10.66 -3.52
CA TRP A 153 1.53 -9.54 -4.32
C TRP A 153 0.85 -9.33 -5.67
N THR A 154 -0.18 -10.11 -5.99
CA THR A 154 -0.94 -10.02 -7.25
C THR A 154 -2.43 -9.83 -6.97
N ASN A 155 -2.96 -10.51 -5.95
CA ASN A 155 -4.32 -10.36 -5.48
C ASN A 155 -4.30 -9.70 -4.10
N GLU A 156 -4.36 -8.36 -4.13
CA GLU A 156 -4.36 -7.52 -2.94
C GLU A 156 -5.75 -6.95 -2.64
N PRO A 157 -6.00 -6.51 -1.38
CA PRO A 157 -7.26 -5.88 -0.99
C PRO A 157 -7.58 -4.70 -1.89
N ARG A 158 -8.86 -4.53 -2.23
CA ARG A 158 -9.29 -3.48 -3.16
C ARG A 158 -9.95 -2.35 -2.38
N CYS A 159 -9.61 -1.11 -2.75
CA CYS A 159 -10.19 0.08 -2.14
C CYS A 159 -11.72 0.11 -2.27
N VAL A 160 -12.26 -0.38 -3.39
CA VAL A 160 -13.71 -0.44 -3.66
C VAL A 160 -14.49 -1.31 -2.66
N ASP A 161 -13.82 -2.27 -1.99
CA ASP A 161 -14.49 -3.15 -1.03
C ASP A 161 -15.04 -2.37 0.18
N CYS A 162 -14.42 -1.22 0.52
CA CYS A 162 -14.92 -0.27 1.52
C CYS A 162 -15.43 1.04 0.90
N HIS A 163 -14.76 1.57 -0.12
CA HIS A 163 -15.06 2.84 -0.77
C HIS A 163 -16.08 2.73 -1.90
N THR A 164 -17.19 2.02 -1.66
CA THR A 164 -18.19 1.62 -2.68
C THR A 164 -18.86 2.76 -3.46
N PHE A 165 -18.76 4.01 -2.98
CA PHE A 165 -19.36 5.20 -3.60
C PHE A 165 -18.33 6.18 -4.18
N VAL A 166 -17.05 5.81 -4.22
CA VAL A 166 -16.01 6.62 -4.84
C VAL A 166 -15.92 6.28 -6.32
N ALA A 167 -16.14 7.27 -7.18
CA ALA A 167 -16.02 7.07 -8.62
C ALA A 167 -14.59 6.64 -8.99
N GLU A 168 -14.47 5.69 -9.92
CA GLU A 168 -13.19 5.22 -10.47
C GLU A 168 -12.25 4.53 -9.46
N VAL A 169 -12.74 4.20 -8.26
CA VAL A 169 -11.96 3.49 -7.23
C VAL A 169 -11.84 1.99 -7.49
N ASP A 170 -12.74 1.43 -8.32
CA ASP A 170 -12.69 0.03 -8.72
C ASP A 170 -11.66 -0.14 -9.85
N THR A 171 -10.48 -0.63 -9.50
CA THR A 171 -9.39 -0.92 -10.43
C THR A 171 -9.52 -2.32 -11.06
N GLY A 172 -10.60 -3.05 -10.76
CA GLY A 172 -10.77 -4.44 -11.18
C GLY A 172 -9.66 -5.34 -10.61
N ALA A 173 -8.84 -5.89 -11.50
CA ALA A 173 -7.71 -6.74 -11.13
C ALA A 173 -6.37 -5.99 -11.02
N ALA A 174 -6.33 -4.70 -11.40
CA ALA A 174 -5.09 -3.92 -11.31
C ALA A 174 -4.79 -3.56 -9.85
N LEU A 175 -3.51 -3.67 -9.47
CA LEU A 175 -3.03 -3.22 -8.17
C LEU A 175 -3.17 -1.70 -8.06
N TYR A 176 -3.26 -1.19 -6.83
CA TYR A 176 -3.39 0.25 -6.56
C TYR A 176 -2.31 1.12 -7.26
N VAL A 177 -1.07 0.61 -7.36
CA VAL A 177 0.03 1.33 -8.02
C VAL A 177 -0.11 1.40 -9.54
N ASP A 178 -0.77 0.41 -10.14
CA ASP A 178 -0.98 0.28 -11.59
C ASP A 178 -2.38 0.75 -12.02
N GLY A 179 -3.29 0.92 -11.05
CA GLY A 179 -4.63 1.43 -11.25
C GLY A 179 -4.60 2.88 -11.73
N ALA A 180 -5.55 3.22 -12.60
CA ALA A 180 -5.64 4.54 -13.19
C ALA A 180 -7.06 5.11 -13.10
N GLY A 181 -7.13 6.40 -12.78
CA GLY A 181 -8.36 7.19 -12.79
C GLY A 181 -8.08 8.63 -13.20
N HIS A 182 -9.08 9.49 -13.22
CA HIS A 182 -8.96 10.93 -13.38
C HIS A 182 -8.12 11.33 -14.60
N GLY A 183 -8.42 10.73 -15.75
CA GLY A 183 -7.68 10.97 -17.01
C GLY A 183 -6.43 10.10 -17.18
N GLY A 184 -6.39 8.92 -16.55
CA GLY A 184 -5.29 7.97 -16.68
C GLY A 184 -4.15 8.18 -15.68
N MET A 185 -4.38 8.96 -14.62
CA MET A 185 -3.43 9.19 -13.55
C MET A 185 -3.39 8.00 -12.60
N ALA A 186 -2.18 7.56 -12.25
CA ALA A 186 -1.99 6.52 -11.25
C ALA A 186 -2.47 7.01 -9.87
N CYS A 187 -3.14 6.16 -9.10
CA CYS A 187 -3.66 6.51 -7.77
C CYS A 187 -2.59 7.15 -6.85
N PRO A 188 -1.34 6.62 -6.77
CA PRO A 188 -0.31 7.19 -5.92
C PRO A 188 0.10 8.62 -6.27
N ALA A 189 -0.14 9.07 -7.51
CA ALA A 189 0.23 10.42 -7.95
C ALA A 189 -0.50 11.50 -7.15
N CYS A 190 -1.72 11.22 -6.67
CA CYS A 190 -2.51 12.15 -5.87
C CYS A 190 -2.66 11.71 -4.42
N HIS A 191 -2.78 10.40 -4.18
CA HIS A 191 -3.13 9.85 -2.87
C HIS A 191 -1.90 9.37 -2.07
N GLY A 192 -0.72 9.24 -2.66
CA GLY A 192 0.43 8.57 -2.04
C GLY A 192 0.38 7.04 -2.19
N PRO A 193 1.42 6.30 -1.80
CA PRO A 193 1.46 4.84 -1.96
C PRO A 193 0.43 4.15 -1.07
N ALA A 194 0.04 2.91 -1.39
CA ALA A 194 -1.10 2.20 -0.77
C ALA A 194 -1.07 2.20 0.77
N HIS A 195 0.12 2.00 1.36
CA HIS A 195 0.34 1.95 2.81
C HIS A 195 0.82 3.27 3.43
N ALA A 196 1.00 4.34 2.64
CA ALA A 196 1.35 5.67 3.15
C ALA A 196 0.57 6.77 2.44
N GLN A 197 -0.74 6.52 2.25
CA GLN A 197 -1.61 7.51 1.65
C GLN A 197 -1.69 8.77 2.52
N VAL A 198 -1.76 9.94 1.88
CA VAL A 198 -1.85 11.24 2.55
C VAL A 198 -3.27 11.52 3.09
N PRO A 199 -3.44 12.01 4.33
CA PRO A 199 -2.40 12.29 5.32
C PRO A 199 -1.72 11.01 5.83
N SER A 200 -0.38 11.05 5.86
CA SER A 200 0.46 10.03 6.49
C SER A 200 0.90 10.49 7.87
N ASN A 201 1.06 9.54 8.78
CA ASN A 201 1.65 9.74 10.10
C ASN A 201 3.16 10.01 10.03
N GLN A 202 3.79 9.74 8.88
CA GLN A 202 5.18 10.06 8.62
C GLN A 202 5.28 11.30 7.74
N ALA A 203 5.93 12.35 8.25
CA ALA A 203 5.96 13.66 7.61
C ALA A 203 6.55 13.64 6.19
N SER A 204 7.54 12.79 5.94
CA SER A 204 8.19 12.69 4.63
C SER A 204 7.25 12.20 3.52
N ASP A 205 6.23 11.40 3.81
CA ASP A 205 5.26 10.97 2.78
C ASP A 205 4.31 12.12 2.39
N ASN A 206 4.12 13.10 3.27
CA ASN A 206 3.29 14.27 3.01
C ASN A 206 3.99 15.32 2.13
N ALA A 207 5.31 15.19 1.91
CA ALA A 207 6.16 16.21 1.31
C ALA A 207 5.67 16.66 -0.09
N GLN A 208 5.23 15.72 -0.93
CA GLN A 208 4.66 16.06 -2.24
C GLN A 208 3.38 16.91 -2.08
N ALA A 209 2.43 16.46 -1.27
CA ALA A 209 1.17 17.16 -1.06
C ALA A 209 1.41 18.57 -0.50
N GLU A 210 2.27 18.70 0.50
CA GLU A 210 2.60 19.99 1.10
C GLU A 210 3.31 20.93 0.11
N SER A 211 4.25 20.43 -0.69
CA SER A 211 4.95 21.24 -1.69
C SER A 211 4.01 21.83 -2.74
N TYR A 212 3.01 21.06 -3.13
CA TYR A 212 2.12 21.41 -4.24
C TYR A 212 0.84 22.13 -3.83
N GLN A 213 0.36 21.92 -2.60
CA GLN A 213 -0.92 22.47 -2.15
C GLN A 213 -0.89 22.99 -0.70
N ALA A 214 0.28 23.05 -0.05
CA ALA A 214 0.49 23.54 1.32
C ALA A 214 -0.32 22.79 2.40
N LYS A 215 -0.80 21.58 2.09
CA LYS A 215 -1.56 20.72 3.02
C LYS A 215 -1.27 19.24 2.78
N PRO A 216 -1.16 18.43 3.85
CA PRO A 216 -0.92 16.98 3.77
C PRO A 216 -2.22 16.22 3.47
N LEU A 217 -2.87 16.55 2.35
CA LEU A 217 -4.08 15.88 1.87
C LEU A 217 -3.83 15.35 0.45
N ALA A 218 -4.67 14.43 -0.02
CA ALA A 218 -4.64 14.02 -1.41
C ALA A 218 -4.70 15.24 -2.35
N LEU A 219 -3.90 15.23 -3.42
CA LEU A 219 -3.89 16.32 -4.40
C LEU A 219 -5.24 16.36 -5.11
N GLY A 220 -6.08 17.33 -4.76
CA GLY A 220 -7.48 17.32 -5.21
C GLY A 220 -7.77 18.07 -6.50
N SER A 221 -6.77 18.73 -7.11
CA SER A 221 -6.98 19.53 -8.33
C SER A 221 -5.91 19.28 -9.37
N CYS A 222 -6.35 19.07 -10.61
CA CYS A 222 -5.47 19.15 -11.77
C CYS A 222 -4.79 20.53 -11.87
N ARG A 223 -5.37 21.59 -11.28
CA ARG A 223 -4.81 22.95 -11.28
C ARG A 223 -3.52 23.08 -10.48
N VAL A 224 -3.23 22.12 -9.61
CA VAL A 224 -1.94 22.02 -8.90
C VAL A 224 -0.78 21.99 -9.90
N CYS A 225 -0.92 21.25 -11.01
CA CYS A 225 0.10 21.17 -12.06
C CYS A 225 -0.30 21.94 -13.33
N HIS A 226 -1.58 21.95 -13.67
CA HIS A 226 -2.10 22.55 -14.90
C HIS A 226 -2.83 23.86 -14.62
N SER A 227 -2.12 24.98 -14.71
CA SER A 227 -2.65 26.31 -14.34
C SER A 227 -3.98 26.71 -15.00
N ARG A 228 -4.28 26.16 -16.18
CA ARG A 228 -5.51 26.38 -16.96
C ARG A 228 -6.67 25.42 -16.64
N SER A 229 -6.43 24.40 -15.82
CA SER A 229 -7.47 23.45 -15.43
C SER A 229 -8.54 24.12 -14.56
N LYS A 230 -9.79 23.74 -14.80
CA LYS A 230 -10.96 24.24 -14.06
C LYS A 230 -11.14 23.45 -12.76
N GLY A 231 -11.53 24.14 -11.68
CA GLY A 231 -11.65 23.61 -10.33
C GLY A 231 -11.19 24.65 -9.32
N GLY A 232 -11.91 24.81 -8.21
CA GLY A 232 -11.74 25.93 -7.25
C GLY A 232 -10.43 25.99 -6.46
N GLY A 233 -9.37 25.32 -6.92
CA GLY A 233 -8.10 25.20 -6.21
C GLY A 233 -8.26 24.58 -4.80
N LEU A 234 -7.25 24.81 -3.95
CA LEU A 234 -7.17 24.29 -2.58
C LEU A 234 -8.44 24.55 -1.75
N ILE A 235 -9.09 25.70 -1.93
CA ILE A 235 -10.30 26.09 -1.18
C ILE A 235 -11.48 25.19 -1.55
N GLY A 236 -11.64 24.86 -2.83
CA GLY A 236 -12.71 23.97 -3.30
C GLY A 236 -12.55 22.52 -2.83
N ILE A 237 -11.33 22.07 -2.58
CA ILE A 237 -11.00 20.70 -2.16
C ILE A 237 -11.04 20.52 -0.65
N VAL A 238 -10.50 21.47 0.11
CA VAL A 238 -10.60 21.44 1.58
C VAL A 238 -12.06 21.47 2.03
N GLY A 239 -12.93 22.19 1.29
CA GLY A 239 -14.38 22.13 1.51
C GLY A 239 -15.03 20.80 1.09
N ALA A 240 -14.46 20.08 0.13
CA ALA A 240 -15.04 18.87 -0.44
C ALA A 240 -14.53 17.56 0.19
N HIS A 241 -13.31 17.52 0.75
CA HIS A 241 -12.58 16.30 1.14
C HIS A 241 -11.93 16.41 2.54
N GLY A 242 -12.66 16.93 3.54
CA GLY A 242 -12.18 16.91 4.93
C GLY A 242 -12.43 18.16 5.76
N GLY A 243 -13.22 19.12 5.26
CA GLY A 243 -13.76 20.23 6.04
C GLY A 243 -15.10 19.91 6.70
N ALA A 244 -15.93 20.93 6.95
CA ALA A 244 -17.23 20.82 7.63
C ALA A 244 -18.36 20.12 6.85
N GLN A 245 -18.06 19.41 5.75
CA GLN A 245 -19.05 18.76 4.90
C GLN A 245 -18.67 17.28 4.76
N GLN A 246 -19.49 16.40 5.36
CA GLN A 246 -19.28 14.95 5.38
C GLN A 246 -19.40 14.28 3.99
N THR A 247 -19.89 15.00 2.97
CA THR A 247 -19.81 14.59 1.57
C THR A 247 -19.62 15.78 0.64
N SER A 248 -18.76 15.63 -0.37
CA SER A 248 -18.38 16.64 -1.38
C SER A 248 -19.55 17.16 -2.26
N CYS A 249 -20.74 16.60 -2.11
CA CYS A 249 -21.90 16.84 -2.97
C CYS A 249 -22.50 18.25 -2.78
N ALA A 250 -22.55 18.76 -1.54
CA ALA A 250 -23.19 20.06 -1.22
C ALA A 250 -22.39 21.28 -1.72
N VAL A 251 -21.12 21.10 -2.06
CA VAL A 251 -20.26 22.16 -2.64
C VAL A 251 -20.77 22.58 -4.03
N CYS A 252 -21.54 21.71 -4.68
CA CYS A 252 -22.01 21.87 -6.06
C CYS A 252 -23.53 21.92 -6.19
N HIS A 253 -24.27 21.34 -5.25
CA HIS A 253 -25.72 21.28 -5.22
C HIS A 253 -26.29 22.23 -4.16
N THR A 254 -26.81 23.39 -4.59
CA THR A 254 -27.48 24.39 -3.71
C THR A 254 -28.95 24.04 -3.40
N GLY A 255 -29.38 22.82 -3.70
CA GLY A 255 -30.73 22.31 -3.44
C GLY A 255 -30.72 20.84 -2.97
N PRO A 256 -31.84 20.33 -2.44
CA PRO A 256 -31.90 18.99 -1.85
C PRO A 256 -31.63 17.91 -2.90
N ILE A 257 -30.65 17.05 -2.61
CA ILE A 257 -30.27 15.89 -3.41
C ILE A 257 -31.39 14.85 -3.31
N ARG A 258 -32.00 14.47 -4.44
CA ARG A 258 -33.18 13.58 -4.50
C ARG A 258 -32.90 12.17 -5.02
N THR A 259 -31.64 11.84 -5.30
CA THR A 259 -31.23 10.61 -5.97
C THR A 259 -29.79 10.25 -5.61
N THR A 260 -29.48 8.95 -5.56
CA THR A 260 -28.14 8.38 -5.29
C THR A 260 -27.56 7.67 -6.52
N ASN A 261 -28.18 7.85 -7.69
CA ASN A 261 -27.79 7.20 -8.95
C ASN A 261 -26.56 7.88 -9.59
N PRO A 262 -25.39 7.23 -9.69
CA PRO A 262 -24.16 7.85 -10.20
C PRO A 262 -24.22 8.24 -11.70
N TYR A 263 -25.16 7.70 -12.48
CA TYR A 263 -25.38 8.09 -13.88
C TYR A 263 -26.11 9.42 -14.03
N GLU A 264 -26.75 9.91 -12.97
CA GLU A 264 -27.42 11.23 -12.93
C GLU A 264 -26.46 12.34 -12.46
N PHE A 265 -25.24 11.99 -12.05
CA PHE A 265 -24.21 12.90 -11.55
C PHE A 265 -22.93 12.79 -12.38
N PRO A 266 -22.78 13.56 -13.48
CA PRO A 266 -21.51 13.59 -14.19
C PRO A 266 -20.46 14.27 -13.31
N HIS A 267 -19.63 13.45 -12.65
CA HIS A 267 -18.51 13.91 -11.86
C HIS A 267 -17.59 14.78 -12.73
N ARG A 268 -17.17 15.92 -12.16
CA ARG A 268 -16.47 17.02 -12.85
C ARG A 268 -15.07 16.65 -13.39
N PHE A 269 -14.63 15.41 -13.16
CA PHE A 269 -13.36 14.87 -13.63
C PHE A 269 -13.45 14.18 -14.99
N GLN A 270 -14.65 14.12 -15.60
CA GLN A 270 -14.74 13.78 -17.02
C GLN A 270 -14.05 14.88 -17.85
N ILE A 271 -12.87 14.57 -18.38
CA ILE A 271 -12.23 15.35 -19.44
C ILE A 271 -13.23 15.41 -20.60
N ARG A 272 -13.88 16.56 -20.77
CA ARG A 272 -14.62 16.84 -22.00
C ARG A 272 -13.60 17.24 -23.04
N ASN A 273 -13.28 16.31 -23.95
CA ASN A 273 -12.64 16.68 -25.20
C ASN A 273 -13.53 17.76 -25.85
N ARG A 274 -12.92 18.91 -26.12
CA ARG A 274 -13.52 19.95 -26.95
C ARG A 274 -13.20 19.66 -28.41
#